data_AF-A0A182IEQ2-F1
#
_entry.id   AF-A0A182IEQ2-F1
#
_cell.length_a   1.000
_cell.length_b   1.000
_cell.length_c   1.000
_cell.angle_alpha   90.00
_cell.angle_beta   90.00
_cell.angle_gamma   90.00
#
_symmetry.space_group_name_H-M   'P 1'
#
loop_
_entity.id
_entity.type
_entity.pdbx_description
1 polymer ?
#
loop_
_entity_poly.entity_id
_entity_poly.type
_entity_poly.pdbx_seq_one_letter_code
_entity_poly.pdbx_strand_id
1 'polypeptide(L)' 'MKWPALSPDLNPIENLWAIFKKRLGKNIPEDLDHLFDHMQEVWSKIPPKTIQNLVWMGCRCVNA' A
#
# COMPACT_ATOMS: atom_id res chain seq x y z
N MET A 1 14.95 -14.13 -0.62
CA MET A 1 14.71 -12.98 -1.53
C MET A 1 15.60 -11.83 -1.07
N LYS A 2 16.65 -11.47 -1.81
CA LYS A 2 17.50 -10.31 -1.47
C LYS A 2 16.91 -9.10 -2.16
N TRP A 3 16.42 -8.15 -1.38
CA TRP A 3 16.00 -6.85 -1.88
C TRP A 3 17.21 -6.10 -2.46
N PRO A 4 17.19 -5.65 -3.72
CA PRO A 4 18.24 -4.75 -4.18
C PRO A 4 18.11 -3.42 -3.44
N ALA A 5 19.22 -2.95 -2.86
CA ALA A 5 19.24 -1.63 -2.24
C ALA A 5 18.86 -0.56 -3.27
N LEU A 6 18.14 0.48 -2.83
CA LEU A 6 17.71 1.63 -3.65
C LEU A 6 16.64 1.35 -4.74
N SER A 7 15.86 0.28 -4.62
CA SER A 7 14.69 0.02 -5.48
C SER A 7 13.35 0.22 -4.74
N PRO A 8 12.89 1.47 -4.53
CA PRO A 8 11.59 1.75 -3.90
C PRO A 8 10.41 1.30 -4.76
N ASP A 9 10.60 1.23 -6.08
CA ASP A 9 9.68 0.73 -7.10
C ASP A 9 9.31 -0.75 -6.89
N LEU A 10 10.26 -1.53 -6.37
CA LEU A 10 9.97 -2.90 -6.00
C LEU A 10 9.17 -2.93 -4.67
N ASN A 11 9.30 -1.94 -3.78
CA ASN A 11 8.94 -2.12 -2.36
C ASN A 11 7.43 -2.23 -2.19
N PRO A 12 6.90 -3.40 -1.76
CA PRO A 12 5.46 -3.62 -1.67
C PRO A 12 4.75 -2.59 -0.76
N ILE A 13 5.47 -2.01 0.21
CA ILE A 13 4.90 -0.98 1.09
C ILE A 13 4.63 0.34 0.38
N GLU A 14 5.48 0.75 -0.57
CA GLU A 14 5.27 1.99 -1.35
C GLU A 14 4.05 1.87 -2.25
N ASN A 15 3.89 0.70 -2.86
CA ASN A 15 2.72 0.38 -3.67
C ASN A 15 1.44 0.32 -2.81
N LEU A 16 1.53 -0.20 -1.58
CA LEU A 16 0.41 -0.19 -0.64
C LEU A 16 0.03 1.25 -0.23
N TRP A 17 1.01 2.10 0.03
CA TRP A 17 0.79 3.52 0.34
C TRP A 17 0.13 4.26 -0.82
N ALA A 18 0.50 3.98 -2.07
CA ALA A 18 -0.15 4.55 -3.24
C ALA A 18 -1.64 4.15 -3.34
N ILE A 19 -1.95 2.88 -3.07
CA ILE A 19 -3.34 2.37 -3.05
C ILE A 19 -4.12 3.02 -1.91
N PHE A 20 -3.53 3.11 -0.72
CA PHE A 20 -4.15 3.71 0.45
C PHE A 20 -4.50 5.18 0.21
N LYS A 21 -3.54 5.99 -0.24
CA LYS A 21 -3.76 7.42 -0.57
C LYS A 21 -4.82 7.60 -1.67
N LYS A 22 -4.83 6.73 -2.68
CA LYS A 22 -5.86 6.76 -3.74
C LYS A 22 -7.27 6.50 -3.18
N ARG A 23 -7.40 5.60 -2.21
CA ARG A 23 -8.69 5.29 -1.58
C ARG A 23 -9.14 6.35 -0.57
N LEU A 24 -8.19 6.96 0.14
CA LEU A 24 -8.44 8.09 1.04
C LEU A 24 -8.98 9.30 0.26
N GLY A 25 -8.56 9.47 -0.99
CA GLY A 25 -9.06 10.54 -1.86
C GLY A 25 -8.55 11.92 -1.45
N LYS A 26 -9.26 12.97 -1.83
CA LYS A 26 -8.87 14.37 -1.59
C LYS A 26 -9.64 15.06 -0.45
N ASN A 27 -10.73 14.45 0.00
CA ASN A 27 -11.61 15.03 1.02
C ASN A 27 -11.18 14.52 2.39
N ILE A 28 -10.10 15.10 2.89
CA ILE A 28 -9.50 14.79 4.19
C ILE A 28 -10.12 15.75 5.21
N PRO A 29 -10.74 15.26 6.30
CA PRO A 29 -11.21 16.12 7.38
C PRO A 29 -10.09 16.97 7.98
N GLU A 30 -10.40 18.20 8.38
CA GLU A 30 -9.44 19.07 9.09
C GLU A 30 -9.24 18.64 10.56
N ASP A 31 -10.24 17.95 11.12
CA ASP A 31 -10.17 17.39 12.46
C ASP A 31 -9.32 16.10 12.49
N LEU A 32 -8.34 16.07 13.39
CA LEU A 32 -7.34 15.00 13.45
C LEU A 32 -7.96 13.66 13.86
N ASP A 33 -8.95 13.66 14.76
CA ASP A 33 -9.57 12.44 15.26
C ASP A 33 -10.43 11.81 14.15
N HIS A 34 -11.26 12.63 13.48
CA HIS A 34 -12.07 12.18 12.35
C HIS A 34 -11.21 11.73 11.16
N LEU A 35 -10.06 12.39 10.95
CA LEU A 35 -9.11 11.96 9.94
C LEU A 35 -8.52 10.59 10.28
N PHE A 36 -8.12 10.37 11.54
CA PHE A 36 -7.56 9.10 11.96
C PHE A 36 -8.56 7.96 11.81
N ASP A 37 -9.80 8.15 12.26
CA ASP A 37 -10.88 7.17 12.11
C ASP A 37 -11.14 6.83 10.64
N HIS A 38 -11.18 7.86 9.78
CA HIS A 38 -11.35 7.67 8.34
C HIS A 38 -10.19 6.91 7.72
N MET A 39 -8.95 7.23 8.10
CA MET A 39 -7.76 6.50 7.67
C MET A 39 -7.80 5.04 8.11
N GLN A 40 -8.21 4.75 9.35
CA GLN A 40 -8.34 3.38 9.85
C GLN A 40 -9.42 2.60 9.10
N GLU A 41 -10.55 3.22 8.81
CA GLU A 41 -11.63 2.62 8.03
C GLU A 41 -11.14 2.25 6.62
N VAL A 42 -10.51 3.19 5.91
CA VAL A 42 -9.97 2.98 4.57
C VAL A 42 -8.90 1.88 4.58
N TRP A 43 -8.04 1.87 5.59
CA TRP A 43 -6.99 0.86 5.77
C TRP A 43 -7.59 -0.54 5.97
N SER A 44 -8.58 -0.67 6.85
CA SER A 44 -9.25 -1.95 7.15
C SER A 44 -9.95 -2.56 5.93
N LYS A 45 -10.39 -1.72 4.98
CA LYS A 45 -11.04 -2.13 3.74
C LYS A 45 -10.06 -2.60 2.66
N ILE A 46 -8.75 -2.56 2.88
CA ILE A 46 -7.77 -3.12 1.94
C ILE A 46 -7.78 -4.65 2.06
N PRO A 47 -8.18 -5.40 1.01
CA PRO A 47 -8.23 -6.85 1.09
C PRO A 47 -6.83 -7.44 1.24
N PRO A 48 -6.64 -8.52 2.03
CA PRO A 48 -5.36 -9.23 2.12
C PRO A 48 -4.82 -9.70 0.76
N LYS A 49 -5.72 -10.02 -0.18
CA LYS A 49 -5.37 -10.37 -1.57
C LYS A 49 -4.63 -9.24 -2.29
N THR A 50 -4.95 -7.98 -2.00
CA THR A 50 -4.22 -6.83 -2.56
C THR A 50 -2.78 -6.83 -2.09
N ILE A 51 -2.53 -7.11 -0.80
CA ILE A 51 -1.18 -7.19 -0.23
C ILE A 51 -0.42 -8.40 -0.80
N GLN A 52 -1.06 -9.57 -0.88
CA GLN A 52 -0.46 -10.78 -1.47
C GLN A 52 -0.03 -10.56 -2.92
N ASN A 53 -0.87 -9.90 -3.72
CA ASN A 53 -0.52 -9.55 -5.10
C ASN A 53 0.69 -8.61 -5.17
N LEU A 54 0.81 -7.63 -4.26
CA LEU A 54 1.98 -6.74 -4.21
C LEU A 54 3.27 -7.50 -3.89
N VAL A 55 3.22 -8.46 -2.95
CA VAL A 55 4.35 -9.31 -2.58
C VAL A 55 4.73 -10.24 -3.74
N TRP A 56 3.76 -10.88 -4.39
CA TRP A 56 4.01 -11.78 -5.52
C TRP A 56 4.52 -11.05 -6.77
N MET A 57 4.10 -9.80 -7.02
CA MET A 57 4.66 -9.00 -8.11
C MET A 57 6.14 -8.68 -7.93
N GLY A 58 6.66 -8.64 -6.70
CA GLY A 58 8.10 -8.53 -6.41
C GLY A 58 8.89 -9.79 -6.75
N CYS A 59 8.23 -10.95 -6.91
CA CYS A 59 8.86 -12.24 -7.28
C CYS A 59 9.00 -12.46 -8.80
N ARG A 60 8.95 -11.41 -9.64
CA ARG A 60 9.12 -11.55 -11.10
C ARG A 60 10.54 -11.97 -11.57
N CYS A 61 11.48 -12.21 -10.65
CA CYS A 61 12.80 -12.75 -10.97
C CYS A 61 12.94 -14.20 -10.50
N VAL A 62 12.15 -15.14 -11.02
CA VAL A 62 12.39 -16.59 -10.94
C VAL A 62 11.61 -17.28 -12.05
N ASN A 63 12.00 -17.03 -13.31
CA ASN A 63 11.83 -17.87 -14.50
C ASN A 63 12.32 -17.07 -15.71
N ALA A 64 13.65 -17.00 -15.86
CA ALA A 64 14.34 -16.68 -17.11
C ALA A 64 15.34 -17.80 -17.38
#